data_AF-A0A6J8D4Z4-F1
#
_entry.id   AF-A0A6J8D4Z4-F1
#
_cell.length_a   1.000
_cell.length_b   1.000
_cell.length_c   1.000
_cell.angle_alpha   90.00
_cell.angle_beta   90.00
_cell.angle_gamma   90.00
#
_symmetry.space_group_name_H-M   'P 1'
#
loop_
_entity.id
_entity.type
_entity.pdbx_description
1 polymer ?
#
loop_
_entity_poly.entity_id
_entity_poly.type
_entity_poly.pdbx_seq_one_letter_code
_entity_poly.pdbx_strand_id
1 'polypeptide(L)'
;MNAKTTLKCKSGEIITGHINPEIVFRRALVLANSRDDVTIESILSLPLGPIPVSLFHEDGTMRKCCKSDLVKQFENEVSPVLSLPDFDPSLTTYIRDGMAIVQCMDAKKHKTFGDLALAYCNYLASCFTKAHTVADVFDRYDVKHSIKSGERERRTKKSLLMQKVFQVIEGRNVPDWKKFLSVKENKQALIKFFGDFLVKFIKSNPLLVLPGHTYYMAGSFEDPEIAKVISDQEVVECPELFSTQEEADTRMILQALHADKRLKEMGKKGRIIIKSSDTDVIVLCIHFFKQMTNTSEFWIQMGNIGTIKDNRRFLPIHQLCSSLHEIICRVLPAVHALSGCDTTSSLFGIGKKSVYKVLKDAVLDFSDLYNLGDSDTETAISCSRRFVARLYDQKKKYASCHQDINKLRVKLATSKDSSLVRLPPSEAALRQHILRASFQTKIWHASCLAKPPLPSPLEYGWKSFKDSLHPVYFEGNMSADFLHDLVCSCKGKSQSKKSEKGGAYGSGAVCGSGVFSFYSYRDPNSSKTLQVFDEAVKWVVEDKFVPEDVDEAKLSVFQQTDKPITPDEMRQAMRDGIIPSFKTGCYKCDKKYLTGDRPAAVSFIGPENSTVKTDDTWKVIKG
;
A
#
# COMPACT_ATOMS: atom_id res chain seq x y z
N MET A 1 -8.23 6.91 5.91
CA MET A 1 -9.65 7.28 5.71
C MET A 1 -10.45 6.03 6.00
N ASN A 2 -11.33 6.06 7.00
CA ASN A 2 -12.08 4.87 7.42
C ASN A 2 -13.16 4.59 6.39
N ALA A 3 -12.90 3.66 5.47
CA ALA A 3 -13.87 3.24 4.45
C ALA A 3 -15.05 2.55 5.14
N LYS A 4 -16.18 3.25 5.22
CA LYS A 4 -17.41 2.72 5.80
C LYS A 4 -18.16 1.91 4.74
N THR A 5 -18.64 0.73 5.09
CA THR A 5 -19.55 -0.05 4.25
C THR A 5 -20.96 0.48 4.45
N THR A 6 -21.66 0.73 3.34
CA THR A 6 -23.06 1.19 3.35
C THR A 6 -23.93 -0.01 2.98
N LEU A 7 -24.65 -0.57 3.95
CA LEU A 7 -25.52 -1.73 3.79
C LEU A 7 -26.96 -1.25 3.72
N LYS A 8 -27.69 -1.59 2.66
CA LYS A 8 -29.11 -1.30 2.54
C LYS A 8 -29.91 -2.52 3.00
N CYS A 9 -30.55 -2.42 4.16
CA CYS A 9 -31.43 -3.45 4.67
C CYS A 9 -32.66 -3.60 3.76
N LYS A 10 -33.26 -4.79 3.73
CA LYS A 10 -34.54 -5.05 3.02
C LYS A 10 -35.70 -4.18 3.53
N SER A 11 -35.58 -3.58 4.72
CA SER A 11 -36.49 -2.57 5.29
C SER A 11 -36.34 -1.17 4.66
N GLY A 12 -35.37 -0.96 3.76
CA GLY A 12 -35.03 0.34 3.18
C GLY A 12 -34.05 1.17 4.02
N GLU A 13 -33.73 0.71 5.24
CA GLU A 13 -32.79 1.38 6.14
C GLU A 13 -31.34 1.19 5.68
N ILE A 14 -30.55 2.27 5.67
CA ILE A 14 -29.16 2.26 5.25
C ILE A 14 -28.27 2.27 6.48
N ILE A 15 -27.67 1.13 6.82
CA ILE A 15 -26.73 0.98 7.93
C ILE A 15 -25.31 1.20 7.41
N THR A 16 -24.61 2.19 7.97
CA THR A 16 -23.23 2.50 7.56
C THR A 16 -22.25 2.12 8.66
N GLY A 17 -21.39 1.11 8.44
CA GLY A 17 -20.50 0.56 9.47
C GLY A 17 -19.18 0.00 8.94
N HIS A 18 -18.21 -0.26 9.83
CA HIS A 18 -16.93 -0.89 9.47
C HIS A 18 -17.07 -2.42 9.56
N ILE A 19 -17.01 -3.12 8.42
CA ILE A 19 -17.01 -4.59 8.41
C ILE A 19 -15.56 -5.09 8.45
N ASN A 20 -15.20 -5.89 9.46
CA ASN A 20 -13.89 -6.51 9.55
C ASN A 20 -13.78 -7.67 8.53
N PRO A 21 -12.85 -7.63 7.55
CA PRO A 21 -12.69 -8.67 6.54
C PRO A 21 -12.37 -10.06 7.12
N GLU A 22 -11.72 -10.13 8.29
CA GLU A 22 -11.42 -11.38 9.00
C GLU A 22 -12.70 -12.06 9.50
N ILE A 23 -13.70 -11.28 9.91
CA ILE A 23 -15.00 -11.79 10.33
C ILE A 23 -15.76 -12.34 9.12
N VAL A 24 -15.73 -11.63 7.99
CA VAL A 24 -16.32 -12.10 6.72
C VAL A 24 -15.69 -13.40 6.28
N PHE A 25 -14.35 -13.49 6.34
CA PHE A 25 -13.61 -14.70 6.02
C PHE A 25 -13.97 -15.89 6.92
N ARG A 26 -14.06 -15.68 8.24
CA ARG A 26 -14.45 -16.75 9.17
C ARG A 26 -15.90 -17.21 8.98
N ARG A 27 -16.83 -16.26 8.78
CA ARG A 27 -18.22 -16.57 8.46
C ARG A 27 -18.35 -17.35 7.17
N ALA A 28 -17.58 -16.98 6.15
CA ALA A 28 -17.51 -17.69 4.88
C ALA A 28 -17.07 -19.15 5.06
N LEU A 29 -16.04 -19.39 5.87
CA LEU A 29 -15.57 -20.75 6.17
C LEU A 29 -16.63 -21.57 6.91
N VAL A 30 -17.37 -20.97 7.84
CA VAL A 30 -18.46 -21.66 8.55
C VAL A 30 -19.62 -21.96 7.61
N LEU A 31 -20.08 -20.98 6.84
CA LEU A 31 -21.21 -21.15 5.92
C LEU A 31 -20.91 -22.17 4.82
N ALA A 32 -19.69 -22.17 4.27
CA ALA A 32 -19.29 -23.15 3.27
C ALA A 32 -19.18 -24.59 3.80
N ASN A 33 -19.06 -24.77 5.12
CA ASN A 33 -19.10 -26.09 5.76
C ASN A 33 -20.52 -26.51 6.17
N SER A 34 -21.47 -25.57 6.24
CA SER A 34 -22.81 -25.78 6.78
C SER A 34 -23.91 -25.72 5.71
N ARG A 35 -23.63 -25.23 4.51
CA ARG A 35 -24.63 -25.03 3.45
C ARG A 35 -24.08 -25.42 2.07
N ASP A 36 -24.87 -26.17 1.31
CA ASP A 36 -24.49 -26.63 -0.03
C ASP A 36 -24.58 -25.52 -1.11
N ASP A 37 -25.35 -24.45 -0.87
CA ASP A 37 -25.52 -23.32 -1.79
C ASP A 37 -24.39 -22.28 -1.70
N VAL A 38 -23.42 -22.48 -0.79
CA VAL A 38 -22.33 -21.56 -0.52
C VAL A 38 -21.00 -22.29 -0.62
N THR A 39 -20.20 -22.03 -1.66
CA THR A 39 -18.86 -22.63 -1.78
C THR A 39 -17.78 -21.67 -1.34
N ILE A 40 -16.69 -22.21 -0.75
CA ILE A 40 -15.52 -21.40 -0.38
C ILE A 40 -14.90 -20.72 -1.61
N GLU A 41 -15.00 -21.36 -2.78
CA GLU A 41 -14.61 -20.84 -4.09
C GLU A 41 -15.40 -19.58 -4.44
N SER A 42 -16.74 -19.61 -4.30
CA SER A 42 -17.58 -18.44 -4.62
C SER A 42 -17.21 -17.23 -3.75
N ILE A 43 -16.97 -17.44 -2.46
CA ILE A 43 -16.66 -16.35 -1.53
C ILE A 43 -15.25 -15.80 -1.75
N LEU A 44 -14.24 -16.67 -1.88
CA LEU A 44 -12.84 -16.26 -2.05
C LEU A 44 -12.50 -15.78 -3.45
N SER A 45 -13.40 -15.98 -4.42
CA SER A 45 -13.27 -15.36 -5.74
C SER A 45 -13.48 -13.84 -5.70
N LEU A 46 -14.16 -13.34 -4.67
CA LEU A 46 -14.49 -11.92 -4.49
C LEU A 46 -13.62 -11.26 -3.41
N PRO A 47 -13.45 -9.92 -3.47
CA PRO A 47 -12.90 -9.15 -2.36
C PRO A 47 -13.72 -9.35 -1.07
N LEU A 48 -13.07 -9.76 0.02
CA LEU A 48 -13.73 -10.01 1.32
C LEU A 48 -14.06 -8.73 2.11
N GLY A 49 -13.57 -7.58 1.67
CA GLY A 49 -13.68 -6.32 2.38
C GLY A 49 -13.46 -5.13 1.45
N PRO A 50 -13.79 -3.91 1.89
CA PRO A 50 -13.65 -2.70 1.08
C PRO A 50 -12.18 -2.37 0.77
N ILE A 51 -11.24 -2.91 1.55
CA ILE A 51 -9.80 -2.70 1.39
C ILE A 51 -9.11 -4.08 1.25
N PRO A 52 -8.45 -4.36 0.12
CA PRO A 52 -7.68 -5.59 -0.07
C PRO A 52 -6.43 -5.61 0.82
N VAL A 53 -6.54 -6.23 1.99
CA VAL A 53 -5.47 -6.22 3.01
C VAL A 53 -4.16 -6.86 2.56
N SER A 54 -4.13 -7.65 1.48
CA SER A 54 -2.88 -8.16 0.89
C SER A 54 -2.05 -7.08 0.19
N LEU A 55 -2.70 -5.98 -0.20
CA LEU A 55 -2.11 -4.84 -0.91
C LEU A 55 -2.17 -3.54 -0.09
N PHE A 56 -3.07 -3.40 0.88
CA PHE A 56 -3.23 -2.13 1.60
C PHE A 56 -3.22 -2.36 3.11
N HIS A 57 -2.80 -1.32 3.84
CA HIS A 57 -3.07 -1.21 5.26
C HIS A 57 -4.56 -0.94 5.48
N GLU A 58 -5.08 -1.22 6.67
CA GLU A 58 -6.49 -1.03 7.02
C GLU A 58 -6.95 0.44 6.92
N ASP A 59 -6.02 1.39 6.98
CA ASP A 59 -6.28 2.82 6.80
C ASP A 59 -6.44 3.25 5.32
N GLY A 60 -6.24 2.31 4.39
CA GLY A 60 -6.32 2.47 2.95
C GLY A 60 -5.00 2.82 2.26
N THR A 61 -3.90 2.96 3.01
CA THR A 61 -2.59 3.28 2.43
C THR A 61 -1.91 2.06 1.81
N MET A 62 -1.16 2.27 0.73
CA MET A 62 -0.39 1.21 0.08
C MET A 62 0.67 0.64 1.01
N ARG A 63 0.88 -0.68 0.96
CA ARG A 63 1.96 -1.32 1.69
C ARG A 63 3.33 -0.97 1.08
N LYS A 64 4.36 -0.96 1.91
CA LYS A 64 5.73 -0.68 1.51
C LYS A 64 6.64 -1.88 1.76
N CYS A 65 7.67 -2.00 0.93
CA CYS A 65 8.74 -2.98 1.10
C CYS A 65 10.10 -2.29 1.25
N CYS A 66 11.09 -3.05 1.73
CA CYS A 66 12.48 -2.60 1.78
C CYS A 66 13.10 -2.69 0.37
N LYS A 67 13.01 -1.61 -0.42
CA LYS A 67 13.54 -1.57 -1.80
C LYS A 67 15.03 -1.91 -1.86
N SER A 68 15.80 -1.46 -0.86
CA SER A 68 17.26 -1.66 -0.79
C SER A 68 17.68 -3.12 -0.70
N ASP A 69 16.78 -4.05 -0.35
CA ASP A 69 17.08 -5.48 -0.41
C ASP A 69 17.32 -5.98 -1.83
N LEU A 70 16.74 -5.31 -2.85
CA LEU A 70 17.03 -5.58 -4.26
C LEU A 70 18.46 -5.16 -4.61
N VAL A 71 18.88 -3.97 -4.15
CA VAL A 71 20.24 -3.47 -4.36
C VAL A 71 21.27 -4.44 -3.78
N LYS A 72 21.03 -4.97 -2.57
CA LYS A 72 21.89 -6.02 -1.99
C LYS A 72 21.99 -7.26 -2.88
N GLN A 73 20.93 -7.64 -3.60
CA GLN A 73 21.02 -8.76 -4.54
C GLN A 73 21.93 -8.41 -5.72
N PHE A 74 21.85 -7.21 -6.28
CA PHE A 74 22.75 -6.75 -7.33
C PHE A 74 24.20 -6.66 -6.88
N GLU A 75 24.44 -6.19 -5.65
CA GLU A 75 25.78 -6.14 -5.05
C GLU A 75 26.38 -7.55 -4.90
N ASN A 76 25.56 -8.57 -4.66
CA ASN A 76 26.04 -9.96 -4.62
C ASN A 76 26.42 -10.52 -6.01
N GLU A 77 25.90 -9.97 -7.10
CA GLU A 77 26.21 -10.44 -8.46
C GLU A 77 27.57 -9.92 -8.96
N VAL A 78 27.95 -8.67 -8.62
CA VAL A 78 29.16 -8.03 -9.19
C VAL A 78 30.07 -7.29 -8.20
N SER A 79 29.77 -7.28 -6.90
CA SER A 79 30.54 -6.62 -5.83
C SER A 79 30.91 -5.14 -6.08
N PRO A 80 30.35 -4.18 -5.32
CA PRO A 80 30.73 -2.78 -5.45
C PRO A 80 32.20 -2.52 -5.15
N VAL A 81 32.79 -1.55 -5.87
CA VAL A 81 34.15 -1.07 -5.60
C VAL A 81 34.13 0.19 -4.74
N LEU A 82 35.16 0.44 -3.94
CA LEU A 82 35.26 1.63 -3.09
C LEU A 82 35.80 2.86 -3.84
N SER A 83 36.57 2.63 -4.92
CA SER A 83 37.12 3.64 -5.81
C SER A 83 36.93 3.22 -7.25
N LEU A 84 36.68 4.18 -8.14
CA LEU A 84 36.61 3.93 -9.56
C LEU A 84 38.02 3.63 -10.12
N PRO A 85 38.13 2.75 -11.14
CA PRO A 85 39.36 2.58 -11.90
C PRO A 85 39.78 3.89 -12.58
N ASP A 86 41.06 4.03 -12.94
CA ASP A 86 41.53 5.16 -13.73
C ASP A 86 40.85 5.20 -15.10
N PHE A 87 40.49 6.40 -15.55
CA PHE A 87 39.83 6.64 -16.83
C PHE A 87 40.02 8.09 -17.23
N ASP A 88 39.96 8.36 -18.53
CA ASP A 88 40.09 9.70 -19.08
C ASP A 88 38.95 10.62 -18.58
N PRO A 89 39.25 11.66 -17.77
CA PRO A 89 38.23 12.59 -17.30
C PRO A 89 37.51 13.32 -18.45
N SER A 90 38.19 13.53 -19.60
CA SER A 90 37.62 14.17 -20.79
C SER A 90 36.47 13.37 -21.42
N LEU A 91 36.45 12.05 -21.18
CA LEU A 91 35.43 11.12 -21.65
C LEU A 91 34.49 10.66 -20.54
N THR A 92 34.47 11.38 -19.40
CA THR A 92 33.65 11.06 -18.24
C THR A 92 32.51 12.06 -18.05
N THR A 93 31.29 11.53 -17.93
CA THR A 93 30.09 12.29 -17.55
C THR A 93 29.61 11.89 -16.15
N TYR A 94 29.39 12.86 -15.28
CA TYR A 94 28.91 12.66 -13.91
C TYR A 94 27.54 13.32 -13.69
N ILE A 95 26.51 12.49 -13.55
CA ILE A 95 25.10 12.89 -13.43
C ILE A 95 24.67 12.74 -11.98
N ARG A 96 23.92 13.70 -11.44
CA ARG A 96 23.55 13.73 -10.03
C ARG A 96 22.09 14.16 -9.85
N ASP A 97 21.45 13.57 -8.87
CA ASP A 97 20.18 14.07 -8.35
C ASP A 97 20.44 15.35 -7.53
N GLY A 98 20.04 16.48 -8.08
CA GLY A 98 20.25 17.80 -7.49
C GLY A 98 19.52 17.96 -6.15
N MET A 99 18.30 17.43 -6.02
CA MET A 99 17.53 17.49 -4.78
C MET A 99 18.16 16.59 -3.71
N ALA A 100 18.67 15.41 -4.06
CA ALA A 100 19.40 14.56 -3.13
C ALA A 100 20.70 15.23 -2.62
N ILE A 101 21.42 15.94 -3.48
CA ILE A 101 22.59 16.74 -3.05
C ILE A 101 22.17 17.77 -2.03
N VAL A 102 21.17 18.60 -2.36
CA VAL A 102 20.65 19.67 -1.50
C VAL A 102 20.16 19.12 -0.16
N GLN A 103 19.52 17.95 -0.14
CA GLN A 103 19.09 17.28 1.09
C GLN A 103 20.25 16.77 1.96
N CYS A 104 21.36 16.35 1.34
CA CYS A 104 22.55 15.90 2.05
C CYS A 104 23.40 17.05 2.61
N MET A 105 23.19 18.28 2.15
CA MET A 105 23.90 19.45 2.67
C MET A 105 23.50 19.70 4.13
N ASP A 106 24.48 19.98 4.98
CA ASP A 106 24.23 20.35 6.37
C ASP A 106 23.79 21.80 6.44
N ALA A 107 22.50 22.02 6.20
CA ALA A 107 21.86 23.32 6.25
C ALA A 107 22.12 24.10 7.56
N LYS A 108 22.44 23.42 8.67
CA LYS A 108 22.75 24.08 9.95
C LYS A 108 24.10 24.81 9.94
N LYS A 109 25.01 24.45 9.03
CA LYS A 109 26.30 25.11 8.86
C LYS A 109 26.21 26.41 8.06
N HIS A 110 25.06 26.68 7.46
CA HIS A 110 24.84 27.82 6.58
C HIS A 110 23.86 28.78 7.24
N LYS A 111 24.23 30.06 7.35
CA LYS A 111 23.34 31.04 7.99
C LYS A 111 22.20 31.38 7.05
N THR A 112 22.52 31.62 5.77
CA THR A 112 21.58 32.09 4.75
C THR A 112 21.44 31.13 3.57
N PHE A 113 20.39 31.30 2.76
CA PHE A 113 20.26 30.56 1.50
C PHE A 113 21.40 30.86 0.53
N GLY A 114 21.96 32.07 0.53
CA GLY A 114 23.16 32.42 -0.24
C GLY A 114 24.38 31.59 0.17
N ASP A 115 24.62 31.43 1.49
CA ASP A 115 25.72 30.59 1.99
C ASP A 115 25.55 29.12 1.54
N LEU A 116 24.30 28.64 1.53
CA LEU A 116 23.97 27.30 1.07
C LEU A 116 24.20 27.16 -0.45
N ALA A 117 23.79 28.15 -1.24
CA ALA A 117 24.03 28.15 -2.69
C ALA A 117 25.52 28.21 -3.04
N LEU A 118 26.31 28.98 -2.30
CA LEU A 118 27.76 29.02 -2.46
C LEU A 118 28.39 27.66 -2.13
N ALA A 119 27.95 27.01 -1.06
CA ALA A 119 28.43 25.67 -0.73
C ALA A 119 28.09 24.63 -1.80
N TYR A 120 26.92 24.76 -2.45
CA TYR A 120 26.55 23.93 -3.58
C TYR A 120 27.45 24.18 -4.79
N CYS A 121 27.75 25.44 -5.12
CA CYS A 121 28.69 25.80 -6.19
C CYS A 121 30.10 25.21 -5.92
N ASN A 122 30.61 25.32 -4.69
CA ASN A 122 31.89 24.73 -4.31
C ASN A 122 31.91 23.21 -4.48
N TYR A 123 30.80 22.54 -4.14
CA TYR A 123 30.68 21.10 -4.36
C TYR A 123 30.62 20.75 -5.85
N LEU A 124 29.92 21.54 -6.66
CA LEU A 124 29.92 21.42 -8.12
C LEU A 124 31.34 21.56 -8.70
N ALA A 125 32.10 22.60 -8.30
CA ALA A 125 33.48 22.81 -8.74
C ALA A 125 34.37 21.58 -8.48
N SER A 126 34.21 20.95 -7.32
CA SER A 126 34.97 19.74 -6.96
C SER A 126 34.70 18.54 -7.88
N CYS A 127 33.56 18.53 -8.58
CA CYS A 127 33.18 17.44 -9.48
C CYS A 127 33.94 17.50 -10.81
N PHE A 128 34.32 18.69 -11.28
CA PHE A 128 35.09 18.84 -12.53
C PHE A 128 36.50 18.28 -12.45
N THR A 129 37.01 18.00 -11.24
CA THR A 129 38.28 17.27 -11.07
C THR A 129 38.22 15.81 -11.51
N LYS A 130 37.01 15.26 -11.68
CA LYS A 130 36.77 13.82 -11.96
C LYS A 130 36.00 13.57 -13.25
N ALA A 131 35.39 14.61 -13.81
CA ALA A 131 34.53 14.49 -14.98
C ALA A 131 34.54 15.80 -15.77
N HIS A 132 34.71 15.69 -17.08
CA HIS A 132 34.64 16.83 -17.98
C HIS A 132 33.22 17.34 -18.17
N THR A 133 32.24 16.44 -18.12
CA THR A 133 30.82 16.80 -18.12
C THR A 133 30.19 16.49 -16.77
N VAL A 134 29.51 17.47 -16.17
CA VAL A 134 28.71 17.28 -14.95
C VAL A 134 27.26 17.65 -15.25
N ALA A 135 26.30 16.93 -14.68
CA ALA A 135 24.88 17.23 -14.85
C ALA A 135 24.13 17.14 -13.52
N ASP A 136 23.31 18.14 -13.22
CA ASP A 136 22.34 18.09 -12.13
C ASP A 136 20.91 18.09 -12.66
N VAL A 137 20.14 17.15 -12.14
CA VAL A 137 18.76 16.93 -12.51
C VAL A 137 17.88 17.08 -11.28
N PHE A 138 16.81 17.88 -11.39
CA PHE A 138 15.85 18.12 -10.31
C PHE A 138 14.45 17.60 -10.65
N ASP A 139 13.69 17.24 -9.62
CA ASP A 139 12.26 16.93 -9.72
C ASP A 139 11.44 18.15 -10.11
N ARG A 140 10.31 17.88 -10.78
CA ARG A 140 9.21 18.82 -10.97
C ARG A 140 8.20 18.73 -9.85
N TYR A 141 7.70 19.89 -9.46
CA TYR A 141 6.66 20.04 -8.46
C TYR A 141 5.42 20.76 -9.01
N ASP A 142 5.40 21.16 -10.28
CA ASP A 142 4.26 21.86 -10.89
C ASP A 142 3.18 20.92 -11.47
N VAL A 143 3.46 19.61 -11.58
CA VAL A 143 2.55 18.62 -12.15
C VAL A 143 1.30 18.42 -11.27
N LYS A 144 0.12 18.62 -11.87
CA LYS A 144 -1.19 18.33 -11.28
C LYS A 144 -1.53 16.84 -11.44
N HIS A 145 -2.29 16.27 -10.51
CA HIS A 145 -2.66 14.84 -10.51
C HIS A 145 -1.47 13.87 -10.62
N SER A 146 -0.38 14.16 -9.91
CA SER A 146 0.76 13.24 -9.84
C SER A 146 0.40 11.97 -9.06
N ILE A 147 0.75 10.80 -9.61
CA ILE A 147 0.65 9.49 -8.92
C ILE A 147 1.56 9.40 -7.68
N LYS A 148 2.55 10.31 -7.56
CA LYS A 148 3.47 10.39 -6.41
C LYS A 148 2.92 11.26 -5.28
N SER A 149 1.79 11.94 -5.48
CA SER A 149 1.13 12.78 -4.46
C SER A 149 0.95 12.04 -3.13
N GLY A 150 0.45 10.81 -3.15
CA GLY A 150 0.25 10.01 -1.93
C GLY A 150 1.54 9.74 -1.14
N GLU A 151 2.67 9.47 -1.82
CA GLU A 151 3.96 9.27 -1.15
C GLU A 151 4.51 10.59 -0.60
N ARG A 152 4.34 11.69 -1.32
CA ARG A 152 4.71 13.04 -0.86
C ARG A 152 3.91 13.44 0.38
N GLU A 153 2.59 13.29 0.34
CA GLU A 153 1.70 13.55 1.48
C GLU A 153 2.06 12.71 2.70
N ARG A 154 2.41 11.43 2.53
CA ARG A 154 2.82 10.55 3.62
C ARG A 154 4.09 11.06 4.31
N ARG A 155 5.07 11.54 3.53
CA ARG A 155 6.29 12.16 4.06
C ARG A 155 5.98 13.45 4.81
N THR A 156 4.99 14.22 4.35
CA THR A 156 4.54 15.47 4.97
C THR A 156 3.69 15.26 6.23
N LYS A 157 2.79 14.26 6.27
CA LYS A 157 1.89 13.96 7.42
C LYS A 157 2.61 13.60 8.73
N LYS A 158 3.90 13.25 8.67
CA LYS A 158 4.75 13.14 9.89
C LYS A 158 4.99 14.50 10.58
N SER A 159 4.63 15.62 9.95
CA SER A 159 4.82 16.98 10.47
C SER A 159 3.46 17.69 10.54
N LEU A 160 2.72 17.48 11.63
CA LEU A 160 1.40 18.09 11.92
C LEU A 160 1.45 19.58 12.30
N LEU A 161 2.58 20.27 12.08
CA LEU A 161 2.75 21.68 12.44
C LEU A 161 2.56 22.57 11.20
N MET A 162 1.97 23.76 11.39
CA MET A 162 1.67 24.74 10.34
C MET A 162 2.73 24.77 9.23
N GLN A 163 2.32 24.41 8.02
CA GLN A 163 3.19 24.43 6.84
C GLN A 163 3.44 25.89 6.46
N LYS A 164 4.62 26.40 6.80
CA LYS A 164 5.02 27.77 6.45
C LYS A 164 5.71 27.75 5.09
N VAL A 165 5.16 28.50 4.15
CA VAL A 165 5.83 28.81 2.88
C VAL A 165 6.81 29.94 3.13
N PHE A 166 8.06 29.77 2.71
CA PHE A 166 9.11 30.76 2.83
C PHE A 166 9.46 31.29 1.44
N GLN A 167 9.50 32.61 1.30
CA GLN A 167 10.28 33.24 0.23
C GLN A 167 11.76 32.82 0.35
N VAL A 168 12.36 32.34 -0.73
CA VAL A 168 13.77 31.90 -0.78
C VAL A 168 14.57 32.97 -1.50
N ILE A 169 15.41 33.70 -0.76
CA ILE A 169 16.27 34.78 -1.27
C ILE A 169 17.63 34.71 -0.56
N GLU A 170 18.66 35.24 -1.21
CA GLU A 170 20.07 35.11 -0.82
C GLU A 170 20.32 35.47 0.66
N GLY A 171 19.87 36.64 1.12
CA GLY A 171 20.13 37.11 2.49
C GLY A 171 19.21 36.55 3.58
N ARG A 172 18.24 35.68 3.24
CA ARG A 172 17.33 35.12 4.25
C ARG A 172 17.97 33.94 4.97
N ASN A 173 17.79 33.88 6.29
CA ASN A 173 18.26 32.77 7.10
C ASN A 173 17.62 31.43 6.73
N VAL A 174 18.42 30.37 6.74
CA VAL A 174 17.94 29.01 6.50
C VAL A 174 17.04 28.58 7.66
N PRO A 175 15.76 28.22 7.41
CA PRO A 175 14.85 27.77 8.47
C PRO A 175 15.17 26.34 8.93
N ASP A 176 14.33 25.77 9.80
CA ASP A 176 14.37 24.35 10.12
C ASP A 176 14.29 23.53 8.82
N TRP A 177 15.43 22.97 8.42
CA TRP A 177 15.61 22.37 7.10
C TRP A 177 14.65 21.20 6.84
N LYS A 178 14.40 20.39 7.86
CA LYS A 178 13.54 19.22 7.74
C LYS A 178 12.08 19.63 7.58
N LYS A 179 11.63 20.67 8.29
CA LYS A 179 10.29 21.24 8.13
C LYS A 179 10.16 22.03 6.83
N PHE A 180 11.22 22.70 6.39
CA PHE A 180 11.22 23.43 5.12
C PHE A 180 11.02 22.48 3.94
N LEU A 181 11.80 21.39 3.88
CA LEU A 181 11.75 20.39 2.81
C LEU A 181 10.52 19.48 2.85
N SER A 182 9.69 19.51 3.90
CA SER A 182 8.42 18.76 3.92
C SER A 182 7.31 19.47 3.13
N VAL A 183 7.50 20.75 2.79
CA VAL A 183 6.56 21.60 2.05
C VAL A 183 6.99 21.64 0.58
N LYS A 184 6.03 21.39 -0.31
CA LYS A 184 6.26 21.25 -1.76
C LYS A 184 6.67 22.58 -2.40
N GLU A 185 6.01 23.65 -2.02
CA GLU A 185 6.21 25.01 -2.50
C GLU A 185 7.60 25.52 -2.13
N ASN A 186 8.07 25.17 -0.93
CA ASN A 186 9.42 25.50 -0.47
C ASN A 186 10.50 24.80 -1.30
N LYS A 187 10.30 23.52 -1.64
CA LYS A 187 11.23 22.79 -2.52
C LYS A 187 11.30 23.41 -3.90
N GLN A 188 10.15 23.75 -4.48
CA GLN A 188 10.09 24.39 -5.79
C GLN A 188 10.80 25.75 -5.78
N ALA A 189 10.50 26.61 -4.80
CA ALA A 189 11.17 27.91 -4.66
C ALA A 189 12.68 27.77 -4.44
N LEU A 190 13.11 26.76 -3.68
CA LEU A 190 14.52 26.48 -3.41
C LEU A 190 15.26 26.06 -4.68
N ILE A 191 14.73 25.10 -5.44
CA ILE A 191 15.37 24.62 -6.67
C ILE A 191 15.52 25.80 -7.66
N LYS A 192 14.46 26.60 -7.82
CA LYS A 192 14.49 27.78 -8.68
C LYS A 192 15.60 28.76 -8.25
N PHE A 193 15.68 29.04 -6.94
CA PHE A 193 16.73 29.89 -6.39
C PHE A 193 18.14 29.36 -6.69
N PHE A 194 18.39 28.05 -6.59
CA PHE A 194 19.68 27.46 -6.96
C PHE A 194 20.00 27.65 -8.45
N GLY A 195 19.02 27.46 -9.34
CA GLY A 195 19.20 27.67 -10.78
C GLY A 195 19.57 29.11 -11.12
N ASP A 196 18.78 30.07 -10.61
CA ASP A 196 19.01 31.50 -10.83
C ASP A 196 20.34 31.98 -10.22
N PHE A 197 20.62 31.55 -8.99
CA PHE A 197 21.88 31.88 -8.30
C PHE A 197 23.08 31.37 -9.07
N LEU A 198 23.05 30.12 -9.55
CA LEU A 198 24.18 29.51 -10.24
C LEU A 198 24.45 30.19 -11.59
N VAL A 199 23.42 30.52 -12.36
CA VAL A 199 23.58 31.28 -13.62
C VAL A 199 24.17 32.66 -13.36
N LYS A 200 23.74 33.36 -12.30
CA LYS A 200 24.32 34.65 -11.88
C LYS A 200 25.78 34.47 -11.42
N PHE A 201 26.06 33.44 -10.62
CA PHE A 201 27.35 33.20 -10.02
C PHE A 201 28.42 32.89 -11.07
N ILE A 202 28.09 32.09 -12.09
CA ILE A 202 29.01 31.73 -13.18
C ILE A 202 29.39 32.95 -14.02
N LYS A 203 28.46 33.88 -14.27
CA LYS A 203 28.79 35.14 -14.97
C LYS A 203 29.84 35.98 -14.24
N SER A 204 29.87 35.91 -12.91
CA SER A 204 30.87 36.60 -12.08
C SER A 204 32.11 35.74 -11.77
N ASN A 205 32.02 34.42 -11.95
CA ASN A 205 33.06 33.45 -11.61
C ASN A 205 33.16 32.38 -12.72
N PRO A 206 33.65 32.75 -13.92
CA PRO A 206 33.63 31.85 -15.09
C PRO A 206 34.43 30.56 -14.85
N LEU A 207 35.43 30.60 -13.98
CA LEU A 207 36.26 29.45 -13.61
C LEU A 207 35.54 28.40 -12.73
N LEU A 208 34.28 28.60 -12.34
CA LEU A 208 33.50 27.57 -11.66
C LEU A 208 33.37 26.32 -12.55
N VAL A 209 33.12 26.54 -13.84
CA VAL A 209 33.22 25.52 -14.88
C VAL A 209 34.59 25.71 -15.53
N LEU A 210 35.48 24.73 -15.38
CA LEU A 210 36.83 24.84 -15.90
C LEU A 210 36.81 24.98 -17.43
N PRO A 211 37.79 25.67 -18.05
CA PRO A 211 37.83 25.82 -19.51
C PRO A 211 37.63 24.50 -20.26
N GLY A 212 36.73 24.53 -21.23
CA GLY A 212 36.32 23.36 -22.02
C GLY A 212 35.35 22.40 -21.32
N HIS A 213 35.16 22.47 -20.00
CA HIS A 213 34.21 21.62 -19.28
C HIS A 213 32.77 22.06 -19.54
N THR A 214 31.83 21.14 -19.30
CA THR A 214 30.42 21.40 -19.56
C THR A 214 29.57 21.02 -18.36
N TYR A 215 28.67 21.91 -17.98
CA TYR A 215 27.68 21.68 -16.93
C TYR A 215 26.26 21.68 -17.50
N TYR A 216 25.48 20.64 -17.21
CA TYR A 216 24.06 20.58 -17.55
C TYR A 216 23.21 20.76 -16.29
N MET A 217 22.15 21.55 -16.41
CA MET A 217 21.19 21.74 -15.33
C MET A 217 19.77 21.63 -15.88
N ALA A 218 18.95 20.75 -15.30
CA ALA A 218 17.58 20.52 -15.74
C ALA A 218 16.58 20.54 -14.56
N GLY A 219 15.43 21.19 -14.76
CA GLY A 219 14.34 21.23 -13.77
C GLY A 219 14.44 22.33 -12.72
N SER A 220 15.34 23.29 -12.88
CA SER A 220 15.64 24.32 -11.87
C SER A 220 15.39 25.77 -12.29
N PHE A 221 14.67 25.98 -13.39
CA PHE A 221 14.35 27.32 -13.90
C PHE A 221 12.88 27.64 -13.70
N GLU A 222 12.48 28.87 -14.04
CA GLU A 222 11.08 29.32 -14.02
C GLU A 222 10.18 28.34 -14.78
N ASP A 223 10.59 27.97 -15.99
CA ASP A 223 10.04 26.82 -16.70
C ASP A 223 10.85 25.57 -16.34
N PRO A 224 10.29 24.62 -15.58
CA PRO A 224 10.98 23.42 -15.16
C PRO A 224 11.17 22.38 -16.29
N GLU A 225 10.61 22.62 -17.48
CA GLU A 225 10.90 21.82 -18.67
C GLU A 225 12.24 22.17 -19.28
N ILE A 226 12.70 23.42 -19.10
CA ILE A 226 13.94 23.90 -19.69
C ILE A 226 15.14 23.24 -19.02
N ALA A 227 16.11 22.87 -19.86
CA ALA A 227 17.45 22.49 -19.48
C ALA A 227 18.44 23.49 -20.08
N LYS A 228 19.48 23.83 -19.32
CA LYS A 228 20.56 24.70 -19.80
C LYS A 228 21.88 23.97 -19.76
N VAL A 229 22.72 24.29 -20.72
CA VAL A 229 24.12 23.91 -20.76
C VAL A 229 24.96 25.16 -20.47
N ILE A 230 25.93 24.99 -19.59
CA ILE A 230 26.74 26.06 -19.05
C ILE A 230 28.21 25.68 -19.24
N SER A 231 28.97 26.59 -19.85
CA SER A 231 30.41 26.50 -20.04
C SER A 231 31.11 27.68 -19.38
N ASP A 232 32.44 27.76 -19.53
CA ASP A 232 33.24 28.92 -19.15
C ASP A 232 32.95 30.16 -20.01
N GLN A 233 32.27 29.99 -21.16
CA GLN A 233 32.03 31.05 -22.13
C GLN A 233 30.58 31.53 -22.16
N GLU A 234 29.63 30.60 -22.02
CA GLU A 234 28.22 30.89 -22.25
C GLU A 234 27.27 30.06 -21.40
N VAL A 235 26.03 30.55 -21.31
CA VAL A 235 24.89 29.84 -20.75
C VAL A 235 23.83 29.79 -21.84
N VAL A 236 23.61 28.62 -22.40
CA VAL A 236 22.64 28.42 -23.49
C VAL A 236 21.62 27.35 -23.14
N GLU A 237 20.46 27.43 -23.76
CA GLU A 237 19.44 26.39 -23.60
C GLU A 237 19.83 25.12 -24.35
N CYS A 238 19.41 23.97 -23.84
CA CYS A 238 19.64 22.67 -24.46
C CYS A 238 18.28 22.03 -24.81
N PRO A 239 17.70 22.34 -25.99
CA PRO A 239 16.37 21.87 -26.39
C PRO A 239 16.23 20.35 -26.40
N GLU A 240 17.31 19.61 -26.67
CA GLU A 240 17.32 18.13 -26.64
C GLU A 240 16.98 17.55 -25.27
N LEU A 241 17.19 18.32 -24.21
CA LEU A 241 16.89 17.95 -22.83
C LEU A 241 15.62 18.63 -22.29
N PHE A 242 14.87 19.36 -23.13
CA PHE A 242 13.60 19.95 -22.70
C PHE A 242 12.57 18.87 -22.41
N SER A 243 12.19 18.73 -21.15
CA SER A 243 11.50 17.52 -20.68
C SER A 243 10.22 17.78 -19.93
N THR A 244 9.17 17.00 -20.25
CA THR A 244 7.92 16.97 -19.47
C THR A 244 7.96 15.95 -18.32
N GLN A 245 9.02 15.14 -18.22
CA GLN A 245 9.14 14.11 -17.18
C GLN A 245 9.09 14.73 -15.77
N GLU A 246 8.34 14.12 -14.85
CA GLU A 246 8.16 14.68 -13.50
C GLU A 246 9.38 14.45 -12.58
N GLU A 247 10.01 13.28 -12.65
CA GLU A 247 10.99 12.85 -11.64
C GLU A 247 12.43 13.04 -12.10
N ALA A 248 13.32 13.35 -11.14
CA ALA A 248 14.75 13.33 -11.40
C ALA A 248 15.23 11.93 -11.85
N ASP A 249 14.64 10.87 -11.30
CA ASP A 249 14.97 9.48 -11.60
C ASP A 249 14.97 9.17 -13.10
N THR A 250 13.89 9.53 -13.79
CA THR A 250 13.74 9.28 -15.23
C THR A 250 14.54 10.29 -16.05
N ARG A 251 14.63 11.55 -15.61
CA ARG A 251 15.41 12.59 -16.31
C ARG A 251 16.91 12.31 -16.29
N MET A 252 17.43 11.67 -15.24
CA MET A 252 18.82 11.21 -15.19
C MET A 252 19.13 10.18 -16.28
N ILE A 253 18.16 9.34 -16.66
CA ILE A 253 18.29 8.39 -17.77
C ILE A 253 18.31 9.12 -19.10
N LEU A 254 17.44 10.10 -19.30
CA LEU A 254 17.46 10.97 -20.48
C LEU A 254 18.83 11.66 -20.62
N GLN A 255 19.37 12.18 -19.52
CA GLN A 255 20.70 12.80 -19.48
C GLN A 255 21.81 11.79 -19.81
N ALA A 256 21.71 10.54 -19.32
CA ALA A 256 22.69 9.48 -19.60
C ALA A 256 22.67 9.07 -21.08
N LEU A 257 21.49 8.96 -21.69
CA LEU A 257 21.36 8.68 -23.12
C LEU A 257 21.87 9.84 -23.98
N HIS A 258 21.65 11.08 -23.57
CA HIS A 258 22.25 12.25 -24.22
C HIS A 258 23.79 12.22 -24.11
N ALA A 259 24.34 11.87 -22.95
CA ALA A 259 25.80 11.72 -22.79
C ALA A 259 26.37 10.61 -23.70
N ASP A 260 25.67 9.47 -23.82
CA ASP A 260 26.04 8.40 -24.77
C ASP A 260 26.01 8.87 -26.23
N LYS A 261 24.97 9.61 -26.61
CA LYS A 261 24.84 10.22 -27.95
C LYS A 261 26.02 11.15 -28.25
N ARG A 262 26.41 12.01 -27.31
CA ARG A 262 27.59 12.89 -27.48
C ARG A 262 28.89 12.10 -27.66
N LEU A 263 29.10 11.04 -26.86
CA LEU A 263 30.26 10.15 -27.02
C LEU A 263 30.27 9.49 -28.40
N LYS A 264 29.08 9.12 -28.92
CA LYS A 264 28.91 8.58 -30.26
C LYS A 264 29.27 9.59 -31.35
N GLU A 265 28.82 10.83 -31.23
CA GLU A 265 29.16 11.92 -32.16
C GLU A 265 30.67 12.22 -32.17
N MET A 266 31.34 12.08 -31.03
CA MET A 266 32.80 12.19 -30.92
C MET A 266 33.55 10.96 -31.46
N GLY A 267 32.86 9.87 -31.79
CA GLY A 267 33.50 8.60 -32.17
C GLY A 267 34.32 7.97 -31.04
N LYS A 268 33.98 8.25 -29.78
CA LYS A 268 34.72 7.77 -28.59
C LYS A 268 33.85 6.84 -27.74
N LYS A 269 34.52 6.03 -26.92
CA LYS A 269 33.90 5.29 -25.82
C LYS A 269 34.15 6.03 -24.52
N GLY A 270 33.14 6.17 -23.67
CA GLY A 270 33.25 6.96 -22.45
C GLY A 270 32.70 6.27 -21.20
N ARG A 271 32.82 7.00 -20.09
CA ARG A 271 32.34 6.61 -18.76
C ARG A 271 31.17 7.48 -18.36
N ILE A 272 30.07 6.87 -17.92
CA ILE A 272 28.94 7.56 -17.28
C ILE A 272 28.86 7.12 -15.82
N ILE A 273 28.72 8.08 -14.93
CA ILE A 273 28.55 7.87 -13.49
C ILE A 273 27.26 8.58 -13.07
N ILE A 274 26.32 7.85 -12.48
CA ILE A 274 25.13 8.44 -11.86
C ILE A 274 25.27 8.36 -10.33
N LYS A 275 25.20 9.50 -9.64
CA LYS A 275 25.10 9.54 -8.17
C LYS A 275 23.65 9.42 -7.76
N SER A 276 23.24 8.22 -7.33
CA SER A 276 21.94 7.98 -6.73
C SER A 276 22.01 6.83 -5.73
N SER A 277 21.19 6.91 -4.69
CA SER A 277 20.93 5.79 -3.76
C SER A 277 19.54 5.20 -3.93
N ASP A 278 18.75 5.72 -4.88
CA ASP A 278 17.42 5.19 -5.15
C ASP A 278 17.52 3.88 -5.93
N THR A 279 16.74 2.90 -5.47
CA THR A 279 16.62 1.61 -6.15
C THR A 279 15.93 1.75 -7.49
N ASP A 280 15.00 2.71 -7.62
CA ASP A 280 14.25 2.95 -8.85
C ASP A 280 15.22 3.37 -9.98
N VAL A 281 16.20 4.25 -9.68
CA VAL A 281 17.26 4.65 -10.62
C VAL A 281 18.16 3.48 -11.04
N ILE A 282 18.57 2.61 -10.11
CA ILE A 282 19.40 1.45 -10.44
C ILE A 282 18.66 0.50 -11.39
N VAL A 283 17.37 0.25 -11.13
CA VAL A 283 16.49 -0.56 -12.00
C VAL A 283 16.45 0.03 -13.42
N LEU A 284 16.30 1.34 -13.55
CA LEU A 284 16.31 2.02 -14.84
C LEU A 284 17.68 1.93 -15.54
N CYS A 285 18.78 2.11 -14.82
CA CYS A 285 20.12 2.02 -15.38
C CYS A 285 20.39 0.64 -15.99
N ILE A 286 19.97 -0.43 -15.31
CA ILE A 286 20.09 -1.81 -15.82
C ILE A 286 19.25 -1.99 -17.10
N HIS A 287 18.03 -1.45 -17.12
CA HIS A 287 17.14 -1.56 -18.29
C HIS A 287 17.69 -0.83 -19.53
N PHE A 288 18.20 0.39 -19.36
CA PHE A 288 18.62 1.25 -20.48
C PHE A 288 20.06 1.04 -20.94
N PHE A 289 20.92 0.39 -20.16
CA PHE A 289 22.35 0.25 -20.50
C PHE A 289 22.57 -0.36 -21.90
N LYS A 290 21.76 -1.33 -22.32
CA LYS A 290 21.88 -1.96 -23.67
C LYS A 290 21.65 -0.97 -24.82
N GLN A 291 20.97 0.15 -24.58
CA GLN A 291 20.76 1.21 -25.57
C GLN A 291 21.94 2.17 -25.67
N MET A 292 22.84 2.18 -24.67
CA MET A 292 24.01 3.06 -24.61
C MET A 292 25.17 2.43 -25.38
N THR A 293 25.30 2.73 -26.68
CA THR A 293 26.26 2.05 -27.55
C THR A 293 27.68 2.57 -27.40
N ASN A 294 27.89 3.76 -26.85
CA ASN A 294 29.18 4.42 -26.73
C ASN A 294 29.66 4.56 -25.28
N THR A 295 28.92 4.03 -24.32
CA THR A 295 29.30 3.97 -22.92
C THR A 295 30.00 2.64 -22.63
N SER A 296 31.32 2.66 -22.46
CA SER A 296 32.10 1.46 -22.09
C SER A 296 31.99 1.14 -20.61
N GLU A 297 31.85 2.17 -19.78
CA GLU A 297 31.72 2.02 -18.34
C GLU A 297 30.53 2.79 -17.81
N PHE A 298 29.56 2.07 -17.23
CA PHE A 298 28.40 2.67 -16.57
C PHE A 298 28.39 2.32 -15.08
N TRP A 299 28.35 3.35 -14.23
CA TRP A 299 28.49 3.22 -12.78
C TRP A 299 27.36 3.92 -12.03
N ILE A 300 26.92 3.31 -10.93
CA ILE A 300 26.09 3.98 -9.92
C ILE A 300 26.94 4.24 -8.69
N GLN A 301 27.10 5.51 -8.33
CA GLN A 301 27.73 5.93 -7.09
C GLN A 301 26.68 6.02 -5.97
N MET A 302 26.86 5.19 -4.94
CA MET A 302 26.07 5.20 -3.71
C MET A 302 26.89 5.65 -2.51
N GLY A 303 26.19 6.04 -1.44
CA GLY A 303 26.81 6.44 -0.19
C GLY A 303 27.40 7.85 -0.22
N ASN A 304 27.71 8.35 0.97
CA ASN A 304 28.24 9.69 1.19
C ASN A 304 29.56 9.61 1.97
N ILE A 305 30.39 10.64 1.75
CA ILE A 305 31.60 10.87 2.54
C ILE A 305 31.16 11.56 3.82
N GLY A 306 31.21 10.84 4.94
CA GLY A 306 31.05 11.43 6.26
C GLY A 306 32.37 11.98 6.78
N THR A 307 32.32 12.76 7.86
CA THR A 307 33.51 13.28 8.53
C THR A 307 34.40 12.18 9.12
N ILE A 308 33.80 11.07 9.54
CA ILE A 308 34.49 9.96 10.24
C ILE A 308 34.68 8.74 9.33
N LYS A 309 33.75 8.51 8.39
CA LYS A 309 33.75 7.31 7.56
C LYS A 309 33.33 7.63 6.14
N ASP A 310 34.12 7.17 5.18
CA ASP A 310 33.73 7.14 3.79
C ASP A 310 32.88 5.88 3.53
N ASN A 311 31.61 6.08 3.18
CA ASN A 311 30.70 4.99 2.83
C ASN A 311 30.42 4.96 1.32
N ARG A 312 31.20 5.69 0.51
CA ARG A 312 31.07 5.66 -0.94
C ARG A 312 31.37 4.27 -1.48
N ARG A 313 30.58 3.86 -2.46
CA ARG A 313 30.82 2.67 -3.26
C ARG A 313 30.20 2.83 -4.63
N PHE A 314 30.74 2.10 -5.60
CA PHE A 314 30.36 2.18 -7.00
C PHE A 314 29.91 0.81 -7.49
N LEU A 315 28.68 0.72 -7.98
CA LEU A 315 28.12 -0.49 -8.58
C LEU A 315 28.37 -0.46 -10.10
N PRO A 316 29.10 -1.43 -10.68
CA PRO A 316 29.34 -1.50 -12.12
C PRO A 316 28.11 -2.03 -12.86
N ILE A 317 27.26 -1.14 -13.37
CA ILE A 317 26.04 -1.53 -14.11
C ILE A 317 26.38 -2.32 -15.37
N HIS A 318 27.46 -1.95 -16.06
CA HIS A 318 27.92 -2.63 -17.26
C HIS A 318 28.30 -4.10 -17.00
N GLN A 319 28.98 -4.38 -15.88
CA GLN A 319 29.29 -5.76 -15.47
C GLN A 319 28.04 -6.49 -14.97
N LEU A 320 27.17 -5.80 -14.22
CA LEU A 320 25.91 -6.38 -13.74
C LEU A 320 25.01 -6.81 -14.90
N CYS A 321 24.87 -5.98 -15.93
CA CYS A 321 24.11 -6.35 -17.12
C CYS A 321 24.74 -7.53 -17.88
N SER A 322 26.05 -7.73 -17.74
CA SER A 322 26.76 -8.86 -18.36
C SER A 322 26.59 -10.17 -17.56
N SER A 323 26.38 -10.08 -16.24
CA SER A 323 26.13 -11.24 -15.37
C SER A 323 24.66 -11.67 -15.32
N LEU A 324 23.73 -10.75 -15.58
CA LEU A 324 22.30 -11.02 -15.62
C LEU A 324 21.84 -11.57 -16.98
N HIS A 325 20.81 -12.42 -16.97
CA HIS A 325 20.13 -12.82 -18.19
C HIS A 325 19.42 -11.62 -18.84
N GLU A 326 19.50 -11.46 -20.16
CA GLU A 326 18.98 -10.28 -20.87
C GLU A 326 17.51 -9.97 -20.55
N ILE A 327 16.66 -10.99 -20.49
CA ILE A 327 15.25 -10.84 -20.11
C ILE A 327 15.09 -10.19 -18.73
N ILE A 328 15.94 -10.52 -17.75
CA ILE A 328 15.89 -9.89 -16.42
C ILE A 328 16.10 -8.38 -16.57
N CYS A 329 17.14 -7.96 -17.29
CA CYS A 329 17.42 -6.54 -17.53
C CYS A 329 16.23 -5.82 -18.16
N ARG A 330 15.53 -6.48 -19.10
CA ARG A 330 14.35 -5.93 -19.78
C ARG A 330 13.11 -5.83 -18.89
N VAL A 331 12.80 -6.86 -18.10
CA VAL A 331 11.54 -6.93 -17.32
C VAL A 331 11.64 -6.32 -15.92
N LEU A 332 12.84 -5.95 -15.47
CA LEU A 332 13.07 -5.41 -14.14
C LEU A 332 12.16 -4.22 -13.77
N PRO A 333 11.89 -3.22 -14.64
CA PRO A 333 10.93 -2.16 -14.35
C PRO A 333 9.53 -2.70 -14.02
N ALA A 334 8.99 -3.59 -14.85
CA ALA A 334 7.68 -4.21 -14.65
C ALA A 334 7.61 -5.03 -13.35
N VAL A 335 8.61 -5.87 -13.10
CA VAL A 335 8.70 -6.69 -11.88
C VAL A 335 8.81 -5.81 -10.63
N HIS A 336 9.58 -4.73 -10.70
CA HIS A 336 9.77 -3.80 -9.59
C HIS A 336 8.48 -3.04 -9.27
N ALA A 337 7.73 -2.61 -10.31
CA ALA A 337 6.42 -2.00 -10.16
C ALA A 337 5.37 -2.97 -9.59
N LEU A 338 5.29 -4.21 -10.10
CA LEU A 338 4.33 -5.22 -9.63
C LEU A 338 4.56 -5.64 -8.17
N SER A 339 5.82 -5.69 -7.74
CA SER A 339 6.18 -6.08 -6.37
C SER A 339 6.23 -4.91 -5.37
N GLY A 340 5.91 -3.70 -5.83
CA GLY A 340 5.77 -2.50 -5.02
C GLY A 340 6.92 -1.52 -5.13
N CYS A 341 6.60 -0.27 -5.41
CA CYS A 341 7.53 0.87 -5.45
C CYS A 341 6.93 2.07 -4.71
N ASP A 342 7.21 3.30 -5.13
CA ASP A 342 6.63 4.48 -4.50
C ASP A 342 5.14 4.66 -4.83
N THR A 343 4.75 4.30 -6.06
CA THR A 343 3.41 4.53 -6.63
C THR A 343 2.56 3.26 -6.66
N THR A 344 3.15 2.09 -6.41
CA THR A 344 2.45 0.81 -6.36
C THR A 344 2.68 0.12 -5.03
N SER A 345 1.73 -0.70 -4.61
CA SER A 345 1.87 -1.39 -3.33
C SER A 345 2.81 -2.59 -3.39
N SER A 346 3.53 -2.83 -2.29
CA SER A 346 4.11 -4.15 -2.04
C SER A 346 3.04 -5.20 -1.70
N LEU A 347 3.36 -6.46 -1.96
CA LEU A 347 2.55 -7.61 -1.58
C LEU A 347 2.88 -8.01 -0.13
N PHE A 348 1.86 -8.27 0.69
CA PHE A 348 2.08 -8.64 2.09
C PHE A 348 2.95 -9.92 2.21
N GLY A 349 3.98 -9.86 3.05
CA GLY A 349 4.87 -11.00 3.32
C GLY A 349 5.86 -11.34 2.21
N ILE A 350 5.92 -10.54 1.13
CA ILE A 350 6.79 -10.80 -0.02
C ILE A 350 7.82 -9.67 -0.14
N GLY A 351 9.08 -9.99 0.15
CA GLY A 351 10.20 -9.05 0.07
C GLY A 351 10.89 -9.05 -1.30
N LYS A 352 11.65 -7.99 -1.60
CA LYS A 352 12.36 -7.84 -2.89
C LYS A 352 13.38 -8.96 -3.16
N LYS A 353 13.99 -9.53 -2.11
CA LYS A 353 14.83 -10.74 -2.23
C LYS A 353 14.06 -11.93 -2.80
N SER A 354 12.84 -12.19 -2.33
CA SER A 354 12.00 -13.27 -2.85
C SER A 354 11.57 -13.02 -4.29
N VAL A 355 11.26 -11.77 -4.62
CA VAL A 355 10.90 -11.35 -5.99
C VAL A 355 12.05 -11.62 -6.95
N TYR A 356 13.26 -11.17 -6.60
CA TYR A 356 14.45 -11.39 -7.40
C TYR A 356 14.77 -12.89 -7.57
N LYS A 357 14.65 -13.67 -6.50
CA LYS A 357 14.82 -15.13 -6.55
C LYS A 357 13.84 -15.77 -7.52
N VAL A 358 12.54 -15.47 -7.41
CA VAL A 358 11.53 -16.03 -8.30
C VAL A 358 11.78 -15.67 -9.76
N LEU A 359 12.23 -14.43 -10.02
CA LEU A 359 12.58 -13.99 -11.37
C LEU A 359 13.77 -14.78 -11.93
N LYS A 360 14.84 -14.99 -11.15
CA LYS A 360 15.99 -15.82 -11.58
C LYS A 360 15.62 -17.30 -11.77
N ASP A 361 14.75 -17.85 -10.92
CA ASP A 361 14.36 -19.26 -10.97
C ASP A 361 13.53 -19.61 -12.22
N ALA A 362 12.93 -18.63 -12.89
CA ALA A 362 11.97 -18.84 -13.98
C ALA A 362 11.98 -17.67 -15.00
N VAL A 363 13.17 -17.31 -15.47
CA VAL A 363 13.36 -16.11 -16.32
C VAL A 363 12.50 -16.14 -17.58
N LEU A 364 12.47 -17.28 -18.28
CA LEU A 364 11.75 -17.43 -19.55
C LEU A 364 10.22 -17.34 -19.38
N ASP A 365 9.70 -17.76 -18.22
CA ASP A 365 8.26 -17.82 -17.94
C ASP A 365 7.61 -16.42 -17.88
N PHE A 366 8.43 -15.38 -17.69
CA PHE A 366 8.01 -14.00 -17.40
C PHE A 366 8.53 -12.95 -18.40
N SER A 367 8.99 -13.37 -19.58
CA SER A 367 9.47 -12.47 -20.63
C SER A 367 8.42 -11.45 -21.08
N ASP A 368 7.15 -11.84 -21.12
CA ASP A 368 6.02 -10.99 -21.53
C ASP A 368 5.77 -9.81 -20.57
N LEU A 369 6.35 -9.81 -19.37
CA LEU A 369 6.31 -8.64 -18.48
C LEU A 369 6.98 -7.42 -19.09
N TYR A 370 7.86 -7.59 -20.08
CA TYR A 370 8.41 -6.47 -20.84
C TYR A 370 7.30 -5.64 -21.50
N ASN A 371 6.20 -6.26 -21.91
CA ASN A 371 5.10 -5.55 -22.57
C ASN A 371 4.11 -4.93 -21.57
N LEU A 372 4.37 -4.99 -20.26
CA LEU A 372 3.44 -4.46 -19.25
C LEU A 372 3.24 -2.93 -19.40
N GLY A 373 4.25 -2.20 -19.87
CA GLY A 373 4.15 -0.75 -20.13
C GLY A 373 3.51 -0.40 -21.49
N ASP A 374 3.42 -1.35 -22.41
CA ASP A 374 2.88 -1.16 -23.75
C ASP A 374 1.43 -1.65 -23.76
N SER A 375 0.49 -0.71 -23.97
CA SER A 375 -0.96 -0.90 -24.12
C SER A 375 -1.53 -2.26 -23.66
N ASP A 376 -2.06 -2.37 -22.43
CA ASP A 376 -2.75 -3.53 -21.81
C ASP A 376 -2.91 -4.78 -22.70
N THR A 377 -1.79 -5.45 -23.00
CA THR A 377 -1.86 -6.72 -23.70
C THR A 377 -2.34 -7.77 -22.70
N GLU A 378 -3.43 -8.47 -23.03
CA GLU A 378 -3.96 -9.55 -22.16
C GLU A 378 -2.86 -10.56 -21.80
N THR A 379 -1.87 -10.74 -22.68
CA THR A 379 -0.66 -11.52 -22.44
C THR A 379 0.17 -10.99 -21.26
N ALA A 380 0.45 -9.68 -21.19
CA ALA A 380 1.21 -9.09 -20.09
C ALA A 380 0.41 -9.10 -18.77
N ILE A 381 -0.91 -8.91 -18.82
CA ILE A 381 -1.79 -9.03 -17.64
C ILE A 381 -1.80 -10.48 -17.12
N SER A 382 -1.97 -11.44 -18.01
CA SER A 382 -1.90 -12.87 -17.70
C SER A 382 -0.53 -13.25 -17.12
N CYS A 383 0.56 -12.77 -17.72
CA CYS A 383 1.91 -12.97 -17.22
C CYS A 383 2.10 -12.34 -15.82
N SER A 384 1.56 -11.14 -15.58
CA SER A 384 1.59 -10.48 -14.28
C SER A 384 0.84 -11.27 -13.22
N ARG A 385 -0.32 -11.84 -13.56
CA ARG A 385 -1.08 -12.74 -12.68
C ARG A 385 -0.28 -13.97 -12.31
N ARG A 386 0.30 -14.67 -13.30
CA ARG A 386 1.16 -15.84 -13.09
C ARG A 386 2.35 -15.50 -12.20
N PHE A 387 2.98 -14.35 -12.45
CA PHE A 387 4.11 -13.88 -11.65
C PHE A 387 3.70 -13.65 -10.19
N VAL A 388 2.61 -12.92 -9.94
CA VAL A 388 2.11 -12.69 -8.56
C VAL A 388 1.72 -14.01 -7.89
N ALA A 389 1.01 -14.91 -8.59
CA ALA A 389 0.67 -16.23 -8.06
C ALA A 389 1.92 -17.04 -7.67
N ARG A 390 2.96 -17.02 -8.52
CA ARG A 390 4.26 -17.64 -8.26
C ARG A 390 4.96 -17.06 -7.03
N LEU A 391 4.81 -15.77 -6.74
CA LEU A 391 5.37 -15.12 -5.54
C LEU A 391 4.69 -15.58 -4.24
N TYR A 392 3.40 -15.90 -4.28
CA TYR A 392 2.67 -16.48 -3.14
C TYR A 392 2.91 -17.99 -2.99
N ASP A 393 3.20 -18.68 -4.10
CA ASP A 393 3.55 -20.11 -4.12
C ASP A 393 5.00 -20.34 -4.59
N GLN A 394 5.96 -19.84 -3.81
CA GLN A 394 7.40 -19.90 -4.13
C GLN A 394 7.95 -21.32 -4.23
N LYS A 395 7.26 -22.32 -3.67
CA LYS A 395 7.63 -23.74 -3.76
C LYS A 395 6.90 -24.49 -4.87
N LYS A 396 6.08 -23.82 -5.69
CA LYS A 396 5.28 -24.42 -6.77
C LYS A 396 4.36 -25.56 -6.30
N LYS A 397 3.88 -25.54 -5.05
CA LYS A 397 2.99 -26.57 -4.50
C LYS A 397 1.64 -26.61 -5.22
N TYR A 398 1.19 -25.47 -5.73
CA TYR A 398 -0.08 -25.26 -6.40
C TYR A 398 0.12 -24.66 -7.79
N ALA A 399 1.16 -25.13 -8.52
CA ALA A 399 1.53 -24.60 -9.84
C ALA A 399 0.37 -24.59 -10.85
N SER A 400 -0.50 -25.59 -10.82
CA SER A 400 -1.70 -25.66 -11.67
C SER A 400 -2.69 -24.51 -11.45
N CYS A 401 -2.61 -23.81 -10.31
CA CYS A 401 -3.46 -22.67 -9.99
C CYS A 401 -2.84 -21.32 -10.41
N HIS A 402 -1.61 -21.27 -10.93
CA HIS A 402 -0.95 -19.98 -11.21
C HIS A 402 -1.64 -19.15 -12.31
N GLN A 403 -2.47 -19.79 -13.14
CA GLN A 403 -3.30 -19.11 -14.16
C GLN A 403 -4.54 -18.42 -13.56
N ASP A 404 -4.95 -18.80 -12.36
CA ASP A 404 -6.18 -18.34 -11.72
C ASP A 404 -5.88 -18.04 -10.24
N ILE A 405 -5.68 -16.77 -9.94
CA ILE A 405 -5.25 -16.37 -8.60
C ILE A 405 -6.31 -16.65 -7.54
N ASN A 406 -7.59 -16.69 -7.93
CA ASN A 406 -8.69 -17.02 -7.02
C ASN A 406 -8.66 -18.50 -6.63
N LYS A 407 -8.38 -19.42 -7.58
CA LYS A 407 -8.13 -20.84 -7.25
C LYS A 407 -6.94 -21.01 -6.31
N LEU A 408 -5.84 -20.29 -6.55
CA LEU A 408 -4.70 -20.31 -5.64
C LEU A 408 -5.08 -19.78 -4.25
N ARG A 409 -5.88 -18.71 -4.20
CA ARG A 409 -6.39 -18.12 -2.96
C ARG A 409 -7.17 -19.12 -2.12
N VAL A 410 -8.04 -19.92 -2.74
CA VAL A 410 -8.79 -21.00 -2.09
C VAL A 410 -7.85 -22.05 -1.51
N LYS A 411 -6.91 -22.57 -2.33
CA LYS A 411 -5.96 -23.59 -1.88
C LYS A 411 -5.13 -23.13 -0.67
N LEU A 412 -4.69 -21.87 -0.69
CA LEU A 412 -3.93 -21.27 0.42
C LEU A 412 -4.81 -21.06 1.67
N ALA A 413 -6.07 -20.65 1.51
CA ALA A 413 -7.00 -20.47 2.61
C ALA A 413 -7.35 -21.78 3.33
N THR A 414 -7.39 -22.90 2.59
CA THR A 414 -7.64 -24.24 3.14
C THR A 414 -6.40 -24.91 3.76
N SER A 415 -5.26 -24.23 3.79
CA SER A 415 -4.03 -24.74 4.40
C SER A 415 -3.96 -24.45 5.91
N LYS A 416 -3.13 -25.19 6.66
CA LYS A 416 -3.06 -25.14 8.15
C LYS A 416 -2.65 -23.79 8.77
N ASP A 417 -2.23 -22.81 7.97
CA ASP A 417 -1.62 -21.53 8.43
C ASP A 417 -2.27 -20.30 7.76
N SER A 418 -3.60 -20.33 7.59
CA SER A 418 -4.34 -19.37 6.77
C SER A 418 -4.73 -18.09 7.53
N SER A 419 -3.84 -17.10 7.52
CA SER A 419 -4.19 -15.71 7.82
C SER A 419 -4.66 -14.99 6.56
N LEU A 420 -5.77 -14.25 6.65
CA LEU A 420 -6.36 -13.52 5.52
C LEU A 420 -5.37 -12.59 4.82
N VAL A 421 -4.53 -11.89 5.58
CA VAL A 421 -3.55 -10.95 5.03
C VAL A 421 -2.44 -11.62 4.22
N ARG A 422 -2.19 -12.92 4.44
CA ARG A 422 -1.20 -13.73 3.71
C ARG A 422 -1.76 -14.33 2.42
N LEU A 423 -3.07 -14.24 2.19
CA LEU A 423 -3.67 -14.66 0.93
C LEU A 423 -3.31 -13.69 -0.20
N PRO A 424 -3.19 -14.17 -1.45
CA PRO A 424 -3.07 -13.28 -2.60
C PRO A 424 -4.29 -12.36 -2.72
N PRO A 425 -4.16 -11.19 -3.37
CA PRO A 425 -5.32 -10.37 -3.75
C PRO A 425 -6.31 -11.19 -4.60
N SER A 426 -7.58 -10.79 -4.59
CA SER A 426 -8.59 -11.38 -5.48
C SER A 426 -8.31 -10.89 -6.89
N GLU A 427 -8.82 -11.59 -7.89
CA GLU A 427 -8.62 -11.20 -9.30
C GLU A 427 -9.00 -9.72 -9.55
N ALA A 428 -10.14 -9.28 -9.02
CA ALA A 428 -10.60 -7.90 -9.15
C ALA A 428 -9.64 -6.87 -8.54
N ALA A 429 -9.06 -7.18 -7.37
CA ALA A 429 -8.09 -6.30 -6.72
C ALA A 429 -6.71 -6.35 -7.39
N LEU A 430 -6.32 -7.53 -7.86
CA LEU A 430 -5.07 -7.74 -8.59
C LEU A 430 -5.08 -6.98 -9.91
N ARG A 431 -6.18 -7.02 -10.66
CA ARG A 431 -6.31 -6.32 -11.94
C ARG A 431 -6.04 -4.82 -11.79
N GLN A 432 -6.63 -4.18 -10.78
CA GLN A 432 -6.38 -2.76 -10.48
C GLN A 432 -4.92 -2.49 -10.07
N HIS A 433 -4.27 -3.44 -9.38
CA HIS A 433 -2.84 -3.35 -9.07
C HIS A 433 -1.95 -3.50 -10.30
N ILE A 434 -2.28 -4.41 -11.21
CA ILE A 434 -1.58 -4.59 -12.49
C ILE A 434 -1.69 -3.32 -13.33
N LEU A 435 -2.87 -2.70 -13.42
CA LEU A 435 -3.06 -1.42 -14.12
C LEU A 435 -2.14 -0.32 -13.58
N ARG A 436 -2.07 -0.15 -12.26
CA ARG A 436 -1.16 0.83 -11.65
C ARG A 436 0.31 0.50 -11.93
N ALA A 437 0.68 -0.77 -11.86
CA ALA A 437 2.03 -1.22 -12.19
C ALA A 437 2.36 -1.03 -13.68
N SER A 438 1.40 -1.23 -14.57
CA SER A 438 1.51 -0.93 -16.00
C SER A 438 1.79 0.54 -16.24
N PHE A 439 1.04 1.44 -15.60
CA PHE A 439 1.26 2.87 -15.73
C PHE A 439 2.65 3.31 -15.25
N GLN A 440 3.09 2.82 -14.09
CA GLN A 440 4.47 3.09 -13.62
C GLN A 440 5.52 2.53 -14.59
N THR A 441 5.29 1.32 -15.12
CA THR A 441 6.19 0.70 -16.10
C THR A 441 6.26 1.53 -17.38
N LYS A 442 5.13 2.06 -17.85
CA LYS A 442 5.04 2.94 -19.02
C LYS A 442 5.85 4.22 -18.82
N ILE A 443 5.76 4.86 -17.64
CA ILE A 443 6.59 6.01 -17.27
C ILE A 443 8.08 5.65 -17.37
N TRP A 444 8.46 4.52 -16.78
CA TRP A 444 9.85 4.06 -16.76
C TRP A 444 10.39 3.69 -18.14
N HIS A 445 9.64 2.97 -18.98
CA HIS A 445 10.04 2.66 -20.36
C HIS A 445 10.18 3.92 -21.22
N ALA A 446 9.37 4.95 -20.95
CA ALA A 446 9.42 6.22 -21.66
C ALA A 446 10.52 7.18 -21.14
N SER A 447 11.40 6.75 -20.22
CA SER A 447 12.48 7.60 -19.69
C SER A 447 13.48 8.06 -20.76
N CYS A 448 13.56 7.37 -21.89
CA CYS A 448 14.36 7.76 -23.05
C CYS A 448 13.75 8.92 -23.88
N LEU A 449 12.50 9.28 -23.62
CA LEU A 449 11.79 10.35 -24.34
C LEU A 449 11.75 11.60 -23.48
N ALA A 450 12.21 12.73 -24.00
CA ALA A 450 12.16 13.99 -23.25
C ALA A 450 10.72 14.39 -22.90
N LYS A 451 9.78 14.19 -23.84
CA LYS A 451 8.36 14.49 -23.68
C LYS A 451 7.51 13.23 -23.87
N PRO A 452 7.44 12.33 -22.88
CA PRO A 452 6.76 11.05 -23.04
C PRO A 452 5.24 11.25 -23.22
N PRO A 453 4.60 10.62 -24.21
CA PRO A 453 3.16 10.69 -24.43
C PRO A 453 2.43 9.74 -23.45
N LEU A 454 2.26 10.18 -22.22
CA LEU A 454 1.62 9.37 -21.17
C LEU A 454 0.08 9.52 -21.21
N PRO A 455 -0.68 8.42 -21.09
CA PRO A 455 -2.13 8.46 -20.95
C PRO A 455 -2.54 8.97 -19.57
N SER A 456 -3.85 9.14 -19.36
CA SER A 456 -4.37 9.57 -18.06
C SER A 456 -4.17 8.46 -17.01
N PRO A 457 -3.63 8.76 -15.81
CA PRO A 457 -3.55 7.77 -14.73
C PRO A 457 -4.92 7.25 -14.29
N LEU A 458 -6.01 7.98 -14.58
CA LEU A 458 -7.38 7.58 -14.25
C LEU A 458 -7.84 6.31 -14.99
N GLU A 459 -7.23 6.00 -16.12
CA GLU A 459 -7.46 4.77 -16.89
C GLU A 459 -6.69 3.57 -16.30
N TYR A 460 -5.78 3.83 -15.36
CA TYR A 460 -4.82 2.84 -14.85
C TYR A 460 -4.97 2.60 -13.34
N GLY A 461 -6.21 2.40 -12.87
CA GLY A 461 -6.50 2.03 -11.48
C GLY A 461 -6.26 3.13 -10.45
N TRP A 462 -6.38 4.39 -10.88
CA TRP A 462 -6.43 5.58 -10.04
C TRP A 462 -7.77 6.30 -10.20
N LYS A 463 -8.19 7.01 -9.16
CA LYS A 463 -9.33 7.92 -9.17
C LYS A 463 -8.95 9.27 -8.57
N SER A 464 -9.53 10.34 -9.08
CA SER A 464 -9.33 11.68 -8.53
C SER A 464 -10.27 11.93 -7.36
N PHE A 465 -9.76 12.52 -6.29
CA PHE A 465 -10.55 13.04 -5.17
C PHE A 465 -9.86 14.27 -4.59
N LYS A 466 -10.54 15.42 -4.61
CA LYS A 466 -10.01 16.71 -4.12
C LYS A 466 -8.62 17.04 -4.68
N ASP A 467 -8.47 16.90 -6.00
CA ASP A 467 -7.22 17.11 -6.76
C ASP A 467 -6.05 16.15 -6.47
N SER A 468 -6.21 15.20 -5.54
CA SER A 468 -5.25 14.12 -5.29
C SER A 468 -5.69 12.81 -5.95
N LEU A 469 -4.72 12.00 -6.38
CA LEU A 469 -4.99 10.66 -6.91
C LEU A 469 -5.01 9.63 -5.79
N HIS A 470 -6.03 8.77 -5.82
CA HIS A 470 -6.21 7.66 -4.91
C HIS A 470 -6.32 6.34 -5.68
N PRO A 471 -5.80 5.23 -5.15
CA PRO A 471 -5.92 3.93 -5.81
C PRO A 471 -7.38 3.47 -5.85
N VAL A 472 -7.78 2.88 -6.98
CA VAL A 472 -8.98 2.06 -7.08
C VAL A 472 -8.64 0.68 -6.52
N TYR A 473 -9.35 0.23 -5.48
CA TYR A 473 -9.00 -1.02 -4.80
C TYR A 473 -9.40 -2.26 -5.60
N PHE A 474 -10.59 -2.25 -6.18
CA PHE A 474 -11.16 -3.28 -7.04
C PHE A 474 -12.41 -2.71 -7.72
N GLU A 475 -12.92 -3.42 -8.73
CA GLU A 475 -14.23 -3.19 -9.36
C GLU A 475 -15.12 -4.42 -9.17
N GLY A 476 -16.44 -4.21 -9.17
CA GLY A 476 -17.43 -5.26 -8.94
C GLY A 476 -17.82 -5.45 -7.47
N ASN A 477 -18.51 -6.56 -7.19
CA ASN A 477 -19.12 -6.85 -5.89
C ASN A 477 -18.10 -7.40 -4.89
N MET A 478 -18.39 -7.23 -3.60
CA MET A 478 -17.63 -7.84 -2.51
C MET A 478 -18.35 -9.09 -1.97
N SER A 479 -17.61 -9.97 -1.29
CA SER A 479 -18.20 -11.20 -0.73
C SER A 479 -19.29 -10.91 0.31
N ALA A 480 -19.24 -9.76 0.99
CA ALA A 480 -20.28 -9.38 1.93
C ALA A 480 -21.64 -9.11 1.25
N ASP A 481 -21.65 -8.66 0.00
CA ASP A 481 -22.87 -8.44 -0.76
C ASP A 481 -23.56 -9.79 -1.03
N PHE A 482 -22.79 -10.82 -1.38
CA PHE A 482 -23.27 -12.19 -1.55
C PHE A 482 -23.76 -12.81 -0.23
N LEU A 483 -23.02 -12.61 0.86
CA LEU A 483 -23.39 -13.12 2.18
C LEU A 483 -24.63 -12.46 2.76
N HIS A 484 -24.94 -11.20 2.40
CA HIS A 484 -26.15 -10.52 2.82
C HIS A 484 -27.41 -11.21 2.30
N ASP A 485 -27.38 -11.73 1.07
CA ASP A 485 -28.52 -12.44 0.48
C ASP A 485 -28.77 -13.80 1.13
N LEU A 486 -27.75 -14.37 1.78
CA LEU A 486 -27.78 -15.66 2.48
C LEU A 486 -28.23 -15.55 3.95
N VAL A 487 -28.21 -14.33 4.53
CA VAL A 487 -28.76 -14.08 5.87
C VAL A 487 -30.29 -14.14 5.76
N CYS A 488 -30.86 -15.22 6.29
CA CYS A 488 -32.31 -15.37 6.36
C CYS A 488 -32.90 -14.19 7.17
N SER A 489 -33.87 -13.49 6.56
CA SER A 489 -34.74 -12.52 7.23
C SER A 489 -35.83 -13.19 8.06
N CYS A 490 -35.75 -14.50 8.27
CA CYS A 490 -36.54 -15.14 9.30
C CYS A 490 -36.09 -14.53 10.63
N LYS A 491 -36.95 -13.66 11.19
CA LYS A 491 -37.03 -13.51 12.65
C LYS A 491 -36.94 -14.92 13.19
N GLY A 492 -35.86 -15.22 13.92
CA GLY A 492 -35.45 -16.60 14.18
C GLY A 492 -36.63 -17.49 14.51
N LYS A 493 -36.60 -18.73 14.03
CA LYS A 493 -37.48 -19.80 14.50
C LYS A 493 -37.18 -20.18 15.96
N SER A 494 -36.71 -19.23 16.77
CA SER A 494 -36.89 -19.17 18.21
C SER A 494 -38.23 -18.53 18.61
N GLN A 495 -39.17 -18.31 17.67
CA GLN A 495 -40.57 -18.52 18.03
C GLN A 495 -40.78 -20.01 18.21
N SER A 496 -40.65 -20.45 19.46
CA SER A 496 -41.29 -21.68 19.90
C SER A 496 -42.71 -21.69 19.32
N LYS A 497 -43.08 -22.83 18.72
CA LYS A 497 -44.39 -23.15 18.12
C LYS A 497 -45.60 -23.03 19.09
N LYS A 498 -45.54 -22.19 20.12
CA LYS A 498 -46.62 -21.90 21.08
C LYS A 498 -46.89 -20.39 21.30
N SER A 499 -46.08 -19.45 20.79
CA SER A 499 -46.38 -18.01 20.92
C SER A 499 -47.69 -17.60 20.22
N GLU A 500 -48.08 -18.28 19.14
CA GLU A 500 -49.36 -18.02 18.45
C GLU A 500 -50.60 -18.47 19.24
N LYS A 501 -50.46 -19.25 20.32
CA LYS A 501 -51.59 -19.70 21.15
C LYS A 501 -51.77 -18.91 22.46
N GLY A 502 -50.81 -18.08 22.86
CA GLY A 502 -50.75 -17.45 24.19
C GLY A 502 -50.99 -15.93 24.25
N GLY A 503 -50.89 -15.21 23.13
CA GLY A 503 -51.25 -13.78 23.04
C GLY A 503 -50.23 -12.78 23.61
N ALA A 504 -49.02 -13.19 23.97
CA ALA A 504 -47.96 -12.28 24.46
C ALA A 504 -47.25 -11.54 23.32
N TYR A 505 -46.88 -10.26 23.54
CA TYR A 505 -46.16 -9.45 22.54
C TYR A 505 -44.70 -9.88 22.34
N GLY A 506 -44.06 -10.42 23.38
CA GLY A 506 -42.70 -10.97 23.28
C GLY A 506 -42.34 -11.86 24.47
N SER A 507 -41.50 -12.86 24.23
CA SER A 507 -40.98 -13.80 25.24
C SER A 507 -39.58 -14.28 24.85
N GLY A 508 -38.71 -14.56 25.82
CA GLY A 508 -37.37 -15.06 25.53
C GLY A 508 -36.57 -15.45 26.77
N ALA A 509 -35.31 -15.82 26.53
CA ALA A 509 -34.32 -16.10 27.57
C ALA A 509 -33.03 -15.29 27.31
N VAL A 510 -32.36 -14.87 28.38
CA VAL A 510 -31.14 -14.05 28.34
C VAL A 510 -30.18 -14.53 29.42
N CYS A 511 -28.89 -14.52 29.12
CA CYS A 511 -27.83 -14.82 30.07
C CYS A 511 -26.89 -13.61 30.18
N GLY A 512 -26.73 -13.05 31.37
CA GLY A 512 -25.87 -11.90 31.63
C GLY A 512 -25.38 -11.87 33.08
N SER A 513 -24.12 -11.46 33.29
CA SER A 513 -23.50 -11.31 34.63
C SER A 513 -23.63 -12.53 35.55
N GLY A 514 -23.60 -13.75 34.98
CA GLY A 514 -23.73 -15.00 35.72
C GLY A 514 -25.16 -15.42 36.08
N VAL A 515 -26.18 -14.68 35.62
CA VAL A 515 -27.61 -14.98 35.83
C VAL A 515 -28.28 -15.33 34.50
N PHE A 516 -29.03 -16.43 34.49
CA PHE A 516 -29.88 -16.83 33.38
C PHE A 516 -31.33 -16.46 33.71
N SER A 517 -31.99 -15.69 32.83
CA SER A 517 -33.33 -15.15 33.07
C SER A 517 -34.26 -15.47 31.91
N PHE A 518 -35.45 -15.99 32.23
CA PHE A 518 -36.59 -16.02 31.33
C PHE A 518 -37.41 -14.74 31.49
N TYR A 519 -38.02 -14.26 30.40
CA TYR A 519 -38.90 -13.09 30.44
C TYR A 519 -40.04 -13.19 29.43
N SER A 520 -41.15 -12.53 29.76
CA SER A 520 -42.22 -12.20 28.82
C SER A 520 -42.64 -10.73 28.99
N TYR A 521 -43.15 -10.11 27.93
CA TYR A 521 -43.53 -8.70 27.92
C TYR A 521 -44.88 -8.51 27.22
N ARG A 522 -45.76 -7.70 27.85
CA ARG A 522 -47.18 -7.53 27.48
C ARG A 522 -47.87 -8.87 27.29
N ASP A 523 -47.76 -9.70 28.32
CA ASP A 523 -48.26 -11.06 28.36
C ASP A 523 -49.59 -11.13 29.12
N PRO A 524 -50.68 -11.58 28.49
CA PRO A 524 -51.97 -11.71 29.17
C PRO A 524 -52.06 -12.92 30.12
N ASN A 525 -51.08 -13.84 30.13
CA ASN A 525 -51.16 -15.12 30.85
C ASN A 525 -49.92 -15.41 31.73
N SER A 526 -49.87 -14.90 32.97
CA SER A 526 -48.70 -15.09 33.85
C SER A 526 -48.45 -16.55 34.26
N SER A 527 -49.48 -17.30 34.67
CA SER A 527 -49.30 -18.69 35.16
C SER A 527 -48.93 -19.69 34.06
N LYS A 528 -49.48 -19.53 32.85
CA LYS A 528 -49.15 -20.40 31.71
C LYS A 528 -47.72 -20.16 31.22
N THR A 529 -47.25 -18.91 31.25
CA THR A 529 -45.89 -18.57 30.83
C THR A 529 -44.83 -19.17 31.75
N LEU A 530 -45.08 -19.21 33.06
CA LEU A 530 -44.19 -19.91 34.01
C LEU A 530 -44.08 -21.40 33.72
N GLN A 531 -45.20 -22.07 33.43
CA GLN A 531 -45.20 -23.48 33.01
C GLN A 531 -44.41 -23.72 31.72
N VAL A 532 -44.49 -22.78 30.76
CA VAL A 532 -43.72 -22.85 29.50
C VAL A 532 -42.22 -22.71 29.76
N PHE A 533 -41.79 -21.90 30.74
CA PHE A 533 -40.38 -21.82 31.11
C PHE A 533 -39.86 -23.13 31.71
N ASP A 534 -40.66 -23.80 32.55
CA ASP A 534 -40.32 -25.12 33.10
C ASP A 534 -40.26 -26.20 32.02
N GLU A 535 -41.20 -26.20 31.07
CA GLU A 535 -41.19 -27.08 29.90
C GLU A 535 -39.94 -26.87 29.03
N ALA A 536 -39.52 -25.62 28.84
CA ALA A 536 -38.34 -25.29 28.04
C ALA A 536 -37.05 -25.83 28.67
N VAL A 537 -36.92 -25.76 30.00
CA VAL A 537 -35.80 -26.36 30.73
C VAL A 537 -35.78 -27.88 30.55
N LYS A 538 -36.94 -28.55 30.69
CA LYS A 538 -37.04 -30.00 30.45
C LYS A 538 -36.66 -30.39 29.03
N TRP A 539 -37.10 -29.63 28.03
CA TRP A 539 -36.79 -29.87 26.62
C TRP A 539 -35.28 -29.82 26.32
N VAL A 540 -34.55 -28.85 26.91
CA VAL A 540 -33.08 -28.75 26.78
C VAL A 540 -32.37 -29.89 27.52
N VAL A 541 -32.82 -30.24 28.73
CA VAL A 541 -32.19 -31.29 29.56
C VAL A 541 -32.35 -32.69 28.94
N GLU A 542 -33.45 -32.92 28.22
CA GLU A 542 -33.78 -34.17 27.54
C GLU A 542 -33.13 -34.31 26.15
N ASP A 543 -32.27 -33.36 25.73
CA ASP A 543 -31.59 -33.34 24.41
C ASP A 543 -32.57 -33.46 23.22
N LYS A 544 -33.77 -32.88 23.33
CA LYS A 544 -34.84 -32.98 22.32
C LYS A 544 -34.72 -31.93 21.19
N PHE A 545 -33.50 -31.53 20.83
CA PHE A 545 -33.20 -30.56 19.77
C PHE A 545 -32.40 -31.19 18.62
N VAL A 546 -32.58 -30.70 17.40
CA VAL A 546 -31.85 -31.17 16.21
C VAL A 546 -30.60 -30.32 15.94
N PRO A 547 -29.59 -30.82 15.20
CA PRO A 547 -28.38 -30.06 14.88
C PRO A 547 -28.66 -28.67 14.25
N GLU A 548 -29.71 -28.56 13.46
CA GLU A 548 -30.15 -27.32 12.83
C GLU A 548 -30.62 -26.26 13.86
N ASP A 549 -31.22 -26.68 14.97
CA ASP A 549 -31.65 -25.79 16.05
C ASP A 549 -30.43 -25.15 16.74
N VAL A 550 -29.35 -25.92 16.87
CA VAL A 550 -28.08 -25.46 17.46
C VAL A 550 -27.40 -24.44 16.54
N ASP A 551 -27.45 -24.66 15.22
CA ASP A 551 -26.89 -23.74 14.24
C ASP A 551 -27.70 -22.44 14.14
N GLU A 552 -29.02 -22.51 14.25
CA GLU A 552 -29.88 -21.32 14.35
C GLU A 552 -29.66 -20.55 15.65
N ALA A 553 -29.45 -21.24 16.77
CA ALA A 553 -29.09 -20.61 18.05
C ALA A 553 -27.74 -19.88 17.98
N LYS A 554 -26.73 -20.49 17.34
CA LYS A 554 -25.43 -19.83 17.09
C LYS A 554 -25.62 -18.55 16.28
N LEU A 555 -26.39 -18.60 15.19
CA LEU A 555 -26.68 -17.44 14.34
C LEU A 555 -27.35 -16.30 15.13
N SER A 556 -28.29 -16.62 16.02
CA SER A 556 -28.96 -15.64 16.87
C SER A 556 -28.00 -14.96 17.87
N VAL A 557 -27.06 -15.72 18.46
CA VAL A 557 -26.05 -15.16 19.37
C VAL A 557 -25.08 -14.24 18.63
N PHE A 558 -24.67 -14.62 17.41
CA PHE A 558 -23.82 -13.78 16.56
C PHE A 558 -24.53 -12.48 16.14
N GLN A 559 -25.83 -12.51 15.82
CA GLN A 559 -26.61 -11.30 15.51
C GLN A 559 -26.64 -10.27 16.66
N GLN A 560 -26.64 -10.72 17.92
CA GLN A 560 -26.62 -9.81 19.06
C GLN A 560 -25.22 -9.25 19.35
N THR A 561 -24.19 -10.06 19.11
CA THR A 561 -22.78 -9.68 19.30
C THR A 561 -22.29 -8.72 18.20
N ASP A 562 -22.82 -8.86 16.99
CA ASP A 562 -22.34 -8.17 15.79
C ASP A 562 -23.12 -6.90 15.43
N LYS A 563 -23.76 -6.25 16.42
CA LYS A 563 -24.43 -4.96 16.20
C LYS A 563 -23.39 -3.89 15.83
N PRO A 564 -23.68 -2.98 14.88
CA PRO A 564 -22.78 -1.88 14.54
C PRO A 564 -22.47 -1.04 15.78
N ILE A 565 -21.20 -0.92 16.13
CA ILE A 565 -20.74 -0.13 17.28
C ILE A 565 -20.43 1.29 16.82
N THR A 566 -20.88 2.28 17.60
CA THR A 566 -20.63 3.69 17.29
C THR A 566 -19.18 4.10 17.61
N PRO A 567 -18.64 5.15 16.98
CA PRO A 567 -17.27 5.62 17.22
C PRO A 567 -16.96 5.98 18.69
N ASP A 568 -17.95 6.42 19.46
CA ASP A 568 -17.77 6.79 20.88
C ASP A 568 -17.76 5.56 21.81
N GLU A 569 -18.56 4.54 21.52
CA GLU A 569 -18.50 3.25 22.23
C GLU A 569 -17.15 2.54 22.02
N MET A 570 -16.52 2.72 20.85
CA MET A 570 -15.19 2.18 20.57
C MET A 570 -14.07 2.87 21.37
N ARG A 571 -14.18 4.17 21.63
CA ARG A 571 -13.25 4.91 22.51
C ARG A 571 -13.39 4.49 23.97
N GLN A 572 -14.62 4.18 24.41
CA GLN A 572 -14.90 3.67 25.75
C GLN A 572 -14.34 2.24 25.90
N ALA A 573 -14.61 1.33 24.94
CA ALA A 573 -14.13 -0.05 24.97
C ALA A 573 -12.60 -0.20 24.84
N MET A 574 -11.93 0.73 24.14
CA MET A 574 -10.45 0.80 24.12
C MET A 574 -9.86 1.35 25.43
N ARG A 575 -10.59 2.20 26.16
CA ARG A 575 -10.18 2.66 27.50
C ARG A 575 -10.30 1.56 28.55
N ASP A 576 -11.29 0.68 28.41
CA ASP A 576 -11.63 -0.32 29.43
C ASP A 576 -10.91 -1.68 29.27
N GLY A 577 -10.07 -1.85 28.23
CA GLY A 577 -9.14 -2.98 28.13
C GLY A 577 -9.74 -4.38 27.90
N ILE A 578 -10.96 -4.49 27.36
CA ILE A 578 -11.75 -5.74 27.36
C ILE A 578 -11.42 -6.73 26.22
N ILE A 579 -10.62 -6.33 25.21
CA ILE A 579 -10.33 -7.17 24.02
C ILE A 579 -9.60 -8.51 24.30
N PRO A 580 -8.79 -8.70 25.36
CA PRO A 580 -8.09 -9.98 25.57
C PRO A 580 -8.95 -11.16 26.07
N SER A 581 -10.17 -10.94 26.58
CA SER A 581 -10.87 -11.96 27.40
C SER A 581 -11.80 -12.92 26.63
N PHE A 582 -12.08 -12.69 25.35
CA PHE A 582 -13.13 -13.42 24.62
C PHE A 582 -12.65 -14.70 23.90
N LYS A 583 -11.75 -15.48 24.53
CA LYS A 583 -11.13 -16.65 23.90
C LYS A 583 -11.53 -18.04 24.41
N THR A 584 -12.42 -18.19 25.39
CA THR A 584 -12.68 -19.54 25.93
C THR A 584 -14.08 -19.74 26.48
N GLY A 585 -14.76 -20.77 25.94
CA GLY A 585 -15.70 -21.61 26.69
C GLY A 585 -17.17 -21.42 26.34
N CYS A 586 -17.69 -22.24 25.42
CA CYS A 586 -19.14 -22.45 25.32
C CYS A 586 -19.48 -23.86 24.82
N TYR A 587 -19.05 -24.89 25.57
CA TYR A 587 -19.54 -26.27 25.43
C TYR A 587 -19.37 -26.99 26.77
N LYS A 588 -20.32 -26.79 27.70
CA LYS A 588 -20.64 -27.60 28.90
C LYS A 588 -21.42 -26.75 29.94
N CYS A 589 -22.68 -26.38 29.67
CA CYS A 589 -23.49 -25.66 30.67
C CYS A 589 -24.89 -26.25 30.95
N ASP A 590 -25.33 -27.31 30.29
CA ASP A 590 -26.78 -27.58 30.27
C ASP A 590 -27.27 -28.39 31.48
N LYS A 591 -26.52 -29.42 31.93
CA LYS A 591 -26.92 -30.24 33.10
C LYS A 591 -26.50 -29.70 34.47
N LYS A 592 -25.53 -28.79 34.54
CA LYS A 592 -24.98 -28.32 35.82
C LYS A 592 -25.70 -27.07 36.35
N TYR A 593 -26.35 -26.28 35.51
CA TYR A 593 -26.85 -24.95 35.89
C TYR A 593 -28.37 -24.79 35.78
N LEU A 594 -29.05 -25.64 35.01
CA LEU A 594 -30.51 -25.58 34.82
C LEU A 594 -31.30 -26.63 35.63
N THR A 595 -30.62 -27.56 36.32
CA THR A 595 -31.27 -28.60 37.16
C THR A 595 -30.70 -28.62 38.58
N GLY A 596 -31.57 -28.47 39.58
CA GLY A 596 -31.29 -28.60 41.03
C GLY A 596 -31.95 -27.51 41.90
N ASP A 597 -32.06 -27.75 43.21
CA ASP A 597 -32.50 -26.80 44.25
C ASP A 597 -31.54 -25.60 44.34
N ARG A 598 -31.73 -24.61 43.47
CA ARG A 598 -30.94 -23.37 43.45
C ARG A 598 -31.89 -22.17 43.52
N PRO A 599 -31.43 -21.02 44.06
CA PRO A 599 -32.29 -19.86 44.26
C PRO A 599 -32.81 -19.35 42.91
N ALA A 600 -34.05 -19.70 42.60
CA ALA A 600 -34.82 -19.14 41.50
C ALA A 600 -35.69 -18.03 42.09
N ALA A 601 -35.55 -16.82 41.55
CA ALA A 601 -36.43 -15.71 41.88
C ALA A 601 -37.44 -15.54 40.75
N VAL A 602 -38.73 -15.54 41.08
CA VAL A 602 -39.80 -15.26 40.13
C VAL A 602 -40.44 -13.93 40.50
N SER A 603 -40.64 -13.06 39.52
CA SER A 603 -41.28 -11.76 39.72
C SER A 603 -42.14 -11.45 38.51
N PHE A 604 -43.33 -10.90 38.74
CA PHE A 604 -44.27 -10.51 37.70
C PHE A 604 -44.90 -9.16 38.05
N ILE A 605 -45.16 -8.35 37.02
CA ILE A 605 -45.77 -7.02 37.13
C ILE A 605 -47.05 -7.05 36.29
N GLY A 606 -48.20 -6.89 36.93
CA GLY A 606 -49.49 -6.90 36.26
C GLY A 606 -50.68 -6.76 37.21
N PRO A 607 -51.91 -6.90 36.71
CA PRO A 607 -53.12 -6.82 37.52
C PRO A 607 -53.17 -7.93 38.58
N GLU A 608 -54.00 -7.74 39.60
CA GLU A 608 -54.17 -8.70 40.69
C GLU A 608 -54.52 -10.09 40.15
N ASN A 609 -53.74 -11.10 40.53
CA ASN A 609 -53.90 -12.48 40.07
C ASN A 609 -54.38 -13.36 41.23
N SER A 610 -55.57 -13.96 41.07
CA SER A 610 -56.22 -14.79 42.09
C SER A 610 -55.38 -16.00 42.53
N THR A 611 -54.56 -16.55 41.63
CA THR A 611 -53.72 -17.73 41.88
C THR A 611 -52.49 -17.40 42.72
N VAL A 612 -51.93 -16.19 42.55
CA VAL A 612 -50.77 -15.69 43.31
C VAL A 612 -51.20 -15.21 44.72
N LYS A 613 -52.44 -14.76 44.87
CA LYS A 613 -52.98 -14.27 46.15
C LYS A 613 -53.20 -15.38 47.19
N THR A 614 -53.42 -16.61 46.73
CA THR A 614 -53.66 -17.79 47.59
C THR A 614 -52.40 -18.58 47.90
N ASP A 615 -51.23 -18.15 47.39
CA ASP A 615 -49.96 -18.84 47.53
C ASP A 615 -49.02 -18.04 48.46
N ASP A 616 -48.79 -18.56 49.66
CA ASP A 616 -47.98 -17.93 50.70
C ASP A 616 -46.49 -17.79 50.35
N THR A 617 -46.04 -18.40 49.24
CA THR A 617 -44.67 -18.27 48.74
C THR A 617 -44.43 -16.95 47.99
N TRP A 618 -45.48 -16.21 47.64
CA TRP A 618 -45.39 -14.95 46.92
C TRP A 618 -45.53 -13.73 47.82
N LYS A 619 -44.57 -12.81 47.70
CA LYS A 619 -44.63 -11.51 48.38
C LYS A 619 -45.26 -10.45 47.47
N VAL A 620 -46.48 -10.01 47.78
CA VAL A 620 -47.15 -8.93 47.05
C VAL A 620 -46.69 -7.56 47.57
N ILE A 621 -46.09 -6.75 46.70
CA ILE A 621 -45.68 -5.37 47.00
C ILE A 621 -46.61 -4.43 46.21
N LYS A 622 -47.42 -3.63 46.91
CA LYS A 622 -48.24 -2.60 46.27
C LYS A 622 -47.36 -1.38 45.98
N GLY A 623 -47.18 -1.07 44.70
CA GLY A 623 -46.45 0.10 44.20
C GLY A 623 -47.33 1.33 44.07
#